data_AF-A0A9R0QF85-F1
#
_entry.id   AF-A0A9R0QF85-F1
#
_cell.length_a   1.000
_cell.length_b   1.000
_cell.length_c   1.000
_cell.angle_alpha   90.00
_cell.angle_beta   90.00
_cell.angle_gamma   90.00
#
_symmetry.space_group_name_H-M   'P 1'
#
loop_
_entity.id
_entity.type
_entity.pdbx_description
1 polymer ?
#
loop_
_entity_poly.entity_id
_entity_poly.type
_entity_poly.pdbx_seq_one_letter_code
_entity_poly.pdbx_strand_id
1 'polypeptide(L)'
;MEDCAATPVRRPADPSSPSPTPTPSPLSLRQWRPAAQRNLRNQWSRLLAAKTRWLDAAASGRSHAATLVNAYLSRSYMPGMDLGVLKGMPRIRDRASAKLTHKEVQCREMLLSAYKEMVCAMSDLVKASHAMRCFSKVSSGSPLVRFTDRQDDLNDLGDGGGAPVYRWISMLEFENLAKELVEMFVSELRLKQVYLTSWLANVNIKTSRIDEIFELVEEEMQIKLR
;
A
#
# COMPACT_ATOMS: atom_id res chain seq x y z
N MET A 1 68.65 -9.29 -44.52
CA MET A 1 68.09 -9.70 -45.83
C MET A 1 67.09 -10.80 -45.50
N GLU A 2 65.98 -10.42 -44.85
CA GLU A 2 64.67 -10.07 -45.45
C GLU A 2 63.78 -11.31 -45.57
N ASP A 3 63.00 -11.55 -44.51
CA ASP A 3 61.86 -12.45 -44.45
C ASP A 3 60.58 -11.66 -44.81
N CYS A 4 59.79 -12.17 -45.76
CA CYS A 4 58.51 -11.60 -46.18
C CYS A 4 57.39 -11.92 -45.17
N ALA A 5 56.72 -10.88 -44.66
CA ALA A 5 55.57 -10.98 -43.76
C ALA A 5 54.24 -11.19 -44.51
N ALA A 6 53.47 -12.21 -44.09
CA ALA A 6 52.13 -12.51 -44.57
C ALA A 6 51.05 -11.67 -43.85
N THR A 7 50.04 -11.21 -44.60
CA THR A 7 48.90 -10.40 -44.15
C THR A 7 47.84 -11.27 -43.45
N PRO A 8 47.20 -10.84 -42.34
CA PRO A 8 46.13 -11.61 -41.73
C PRO A 8 44.77 -11.31 -42.39
N VAL A 9 44.09 -12.37 -42.84
CA VAL A 9 42.73 -12.34 -43.37
C VAL A 9 41.71 -12.19 -42.23
N ARG A 10 40.82 -11.20 -42.33
CA ARG A 10 39.76 -10.91 -41.36
C ARG A 10 38.59 -11.90 -41.53
N ARG A 11 38.25 -12.64 -40.47
CA ARG A 11 37.13 -13.61 -40.44
C ARG A 11 35.77 -12.86 -40.49
N PRO A 12 34.74 -13.38 -41.20
CA PRO A 12 33.39 -12.79 -41.18
C PRO A 12 32.74 -12.93 -39.79
N ALA A 13 31.97 -11.93 -39.38
CA ALA A 13 31.27 -11.90 -38.10
C ALA A 13 30.01 -12.81 -38.13
N ASP A 14 29.81 -13.59 -37.07
CA ASP A 14 28.61 -14.40 -36.82
C ASP A 14 27.35 -13.53 -36.56
N PRO A 15 26.16 -13.89 -37.07
CA PRO A 15 24.96 -13.07 -37.00
C PRO A 15 24.10 -13.25 -35.73
N SER A 16 24.61 -13.84 -34.65
CA SER A 16 23.82 -14.13 -33.44
C SER A 16 24.31 -13.35 -32.21
N SER A 17 24.21 -12.03 -32.26
CA SER A 17 24.27 -11.17 -31.07
C SER A 17 22.91 -10.49 -30.87
N PRO A 18 22.27 -10.59 -29.69
CA PRO A 18 21.06 -9.83 -29.40
C PRO A 18 21.40 -8.34 -29.49
N SER A 19 20.66 -7.60 -30.30
CA SER A 19 20.85 -6.16 -30.47
C SER A 19 20.80 -5.46 -29.11
N PRO A 20 21.75 -4.57 -28.78
CA PRO A 20 21.68 -3.79 -27.55
C PRO A 20 20.41 -2.94 -27.60
N THR A 21 19.68 -2.92 -26.48
CA THR A 21 18.52 -2.05 -26.25
C THR A 21 18.86 -0.62 -26.70
N PRO A 22 18.02 0.04 -27.51
CA PRO A 22 18.36 1.34 -28.07
C PRO A 22 18.59 2.35 -26.95
N THR A 23 19.81 2.86 -26.85
CA THR A 23 20.16 3.92 -25.89
C THR A 23 19.30 5.16 -26.18
N PRO A 24 18.55 5.69 -25.19
CA PRO A 24 17.68 6.82 -25.40
C PRO A 24 18.47 8.07 -25.82
N SER A 25 17.95 8.81 -26.80
CA SER A 25 18.62 10.01 -27.31
C SER A 25 18.77 11.08 -26.22
N PRO A 26 19.82 11.92 -26.24
CA PRO A 26 20.01 12.98 -25.24
C PRO A 26 18.82 13.96 -25.12
N LEU A 27 18.12 14.21 -26.23
CA LEU A 27 16.94 15.07 -26.28
C LEU A 27 15.74 14.46 -25.55
N SER A 28 15.48 13.15 -25.71
CA SER A 28 14.37 12.49 -25.01
C SER A 28 14.64 12.41 -23.51
N LEU A 29 15.88 12.14 -23.10
CA LEU A 29 16.29 12.15 -21.70
C LEU A 29 16.12 13.52 -21.04
N ARG A 30 16.47 14.60 -21.75
CA ARG A 30 16.32 15.97 -21.25
C ARG A 30 14.85 16.34 -20.98
N GLN A 31 13.93 15.81 -21.79
CA GLN A 31 12.49 16.05 -21.63
C GLN A 31 11.85 15.12 -20.58
N TRP A 32 12.28 13.86 -20.54
CA TRP A 32 11.78 12.85 -19.61
C TRP A 32 12.14 13.18 -18.15
N ARG A 33 13.39 13.58 -17.88
CA ARG A 33 13.88 13.73 -16.51
C ARG A 33 13.04 14.72 -15.66
N PRO A 34 12.71 15.94 -16.11
CA PRO A 34 11.84 16.84 -15.34
C PRO A 34 10.43 16.27 -15.10
N ALA A 35 9.90 15.49 -16.05
CA ALA A 35 8.60 14.85 -15.90
C ALA A 35 8.66 13.71 -14.86
N ALA A 36 9.68 12.85 -14.95
CA ALA A 36 9.95 11.78 -13.99
C ALA A 36 10.11 12.34 -12.56
N GLN A 37 10.93 13.39 -12.38
CA GLN A 37 11.12 14.06 -11.09
C GLN A 37 9.82 14.65 -10.52
N ARG A 38 8.97 15.21 -11.39
CA ARG A 38 7.64 15.70 -10.96
C ARG A 38 6.73 14.54 -10.56
N ASN A 39 6.70 13.46 -11.34
CA ASN A 39 5.90 12.29 -11.02
C ASN A 39 6.30 11.69 -9.68
N LEU A 40 7.60 11.44 -9.47
CA LEU A 40 8.11 10.91 -8.19
C LEU A 40 7.67 11.77 -6.99
N ARG A 41 7.80 13.09 -7.08
CA ARG A 41 7.33 13.99 -6.02
C ARG A 41 5.83 13.84 -5.77
N ASN A 42 5.03 13.78 -6.83
CA ASN A 42 3.58 13.63 -6.71
C ASN A 42 3.19 12.28 -6.07
N GLN A 43 3.80 11.18 -6.51
CA GLN A 43 3.51 9.86 -5.94
C GLN A 43 4.01 9.76 -4.49
N TRP A 44 5.13 10.37 -4.15
CA TRP A 44 5.60 10.43 -2.77
C TRP A 44 4.67 11.25 -1.87
N SER A 45 4.12 12.36 -2.37
CA SER A 45 3.08 13.10 -1.67
C SER A 45 1.80 12.27 -1.47
N ARG A 46 1.40 11.47 -2.46
CA ARG A 46 0.27 10.53 -2.35
C ARG A 46 0.55 9.44 -1.31
N LEU A 47 1.74 8.84 -1.32
CA LEU A 47 2.18 7.87 -0.32
C LEU A 47 2.12 8.47 1.09
N LEU A 48 2.64 9.69 1.27
CA LEU A 48 2.61 10.38 2.56
C LEU A 48 1.17 10.62 3.03
N ALA A 49 0.29 11.10 2.15
CA ALA A 49 -1.12 11.34 2.49
C ALA A 49 -1.85 10.05 2.86
N ALA A 50 -1.62 8.96 2.11
CA ALA A 50 -2.19 7.65 2.39
C ALA A 50 -1.64 7.06 3.71
N LYS A 51 -0.34 7.19 3.97
CA LYS A 51 0.29 6.81 5.25
C LYS A 51 -0.34 7.56 6.43
N THR A 52 -0.55 8.87 6.32
CA THR A 52 -1.19 9.63 7.40
C THR A 52 -2.60 9.11 7.68
N ARG A 53 -3.41 8.90 6.62
CA ARG A 53 -4.75 8.29 6.76
C ARG A 53 -4.71 6.91 7.42
N TRP A 54 -3.76 6.06 7.01
CA TRP A 54 -3.53 4.76 7.65
C TRP A 54 -3.26 4.89 9.16
N LEU A 55 -2.36 5.81 9.56
CA LEU A 55 -2.00 6.00 10.95
C LEU A 55 -3.17 6.51 11.80
N ASP A 56 -3.96 7.44 11.26
CA ASP A 56 -5.15 7.97 11.94
C ASP A 56 -6.23 6.89 12.10
N ALA A 57 -6.48 6.11 11.05
CA ALA A 57 -7.39 4.98 11.10
C ALA A 57 -6.92 3.91 12.10
N ALA A 58 -5.62 3.60 12.11
CA ALA A 58 -5.02 2.67 13.06
C ALA A 58 -5.12 3.17 14.51
N ALA A 59 -4.91 4.46 14.76
CA ALA A 59 -5.08 5.06 16.08
C ALA A 59 -6.54 5.00 16.56
N SER A 60 -7.47 5.30 15.66
CA SER A 60 -8.91 5.20 15.92
C SER A 60 -9.33 3.76 16.23
N GLY A 61 -8.87 2.80 15.42
CA GLY A 61 -9.08 1.37 15.63
C GLY A 61 -8.57 0.91 17.00
N ARG A 62 -7.35 1.30 17.40
CA ARG A 62 -6.81 0.99 18.74
C ARG A 62 -7.68 1.55 19.86
N SER A 63 -8.16 2.79 19.73
CA SER A 63 -9.05 3.42 20.72
C SER A 63 -10.38 2.67 20.86
N HIS A 64 -11.00 2.28 19.73
CA HIS A 64 -12.23 1.51 19.73
C HIS A 64 -12.04 0.10 20.30
N ALA A 65 -10.94 -0.59 19.96
CA ALA A 65 -10.60 -1.89 20.50
C ALA A 65 -10.40 -1.83 22.03
N ALA A 66 -9.64 -0.84 22.53
CA ALA A 66 -9.43 -0.65 23.97
C ALA A 66 -10.76 -0.40 24.70
N THR A 67 -11.62 0.45 24.14
CA THR A 67 -12.94 0.73 24.72
C THR A 67 -13.84 -0.50 24.72
N LEU A 68 -13.79 -1.31 23.66
CA LEU A 68 -14.55 -2.55 23.54
C LEU A 68 -14.10 -3.59 24.58
N VAL A 69 -12.79 -3.80 24.73
CA VAL A 69 -12.24 -4.69 25.77
C VAL A 69 -12.65 -4.20 27.17
N ASN A 70 -12.50 -2.90 27.44
CA ASN A 70 -12.88 -2.33 28.73
C ASN A 70 -14.37 -2.50 29.03
N ALA A 71 -15.23 -2.30 28.03
CA ALA A 71 -16.68 -2.50 28.19
C ALA A 71 -17.01 -3.96 28.48
N TYR A 72 -16.41 -4.89 27.72
CA TYR A 72 -16.59 -6.33 27.89
C TYR A 72 -16.15 -6.82 29.28
N LEU A 73 -14.95 -6.42 29.72
CA LEU A 73 -14.45 -6.77 31.05
C LEU A 73 -15.33 -6.16 32.14
N SER A 74 -15.69 -4.88 32.02
CA SER A 74 -16.57 -4.21 32.98
C SER A 74 -17.92 -4.93 33.10
N ARG A 75 -18.48 -5.43 31.99
CA ARG A 75 -19.74 -6.17 31.97
C ARG A 75 -19.58 -7.53 32.64
N SER A 76 -18.49 -8.23 32.33
CA SER A 76 -18.18 -9.56 32.87
C SER A 76 -18.00 -9.55 34.39
N TYR A 77 -17.34 -8.51 34.93
CA TYR A 77 -17.14 -8.36 36.38
C TYR A 77 -18.29 -7.62 37.08
N MET A 78 -19.26 -7.08 36.34
CA MET A 78 -20.39 -6.32 36.89
C MET A 78 -21.18 -7.06 37.98
N PRO A 79 -21.39 -8.40 37.95
CA PRO A 79 -22.07 -9.09 39.03
C PRO A 79 -21.34 -9.01 40.38
N GLY A 80 -20.02 -9.06 40.37
CA GLY A 80 -19.17 -9.05 41.57
C GLY A 80 -18.66 -7.66 41.99
N MET A 81 -18.85 -6.64 41.15
CA MET A 81 -18.34 -5.29 41.40
C MET A 81 -18.99 -4.65 42.63
N ASP A 82 -18.19 -4.06 43.52
CA ASP A 82 -18.71 -3.23 44.61
C ASP A 82 -19.25 -1.91 44.03
N LEU A 83 -20.53 -1.63 44.30
CA LEU A 83 -21.23 -0.44 43.84
C LEU A 83 -21.31 0.65 44.91
N GLY A 84 -20.80 0.37 46.12
CA GLY A 84 -20.85 1.28 47.25
C GLY A 84 -22.28 1.76 47.53
N VAL A 85 -22.46 3.10 47.55
CA VAL A 85 -23.75 3.76 47.80
C VAL A 85 -24.84 3.33 46.81
N LEU A 86 -24.48 2.90 45.60
CA LEU A 86 -25.43 2.50 44.57
C LEU A 86 -25.96 1.07 44.74
N LYS A 87 -25.43 0.26 45.67
CA LYS A 87 -25.83 -1.15 45.88
C LYS A 87 -27.32 -1.33 46.17
N GLY A 88 -27.94 -0.36 46.86
CA GLY A 88 -29.36 -0.39 47.20
C GLY A 88 -30.30 -0.01 46.05
N MET A 89 -29.78 0.46 44.92
CA MET A 89 -30.62 0.87 43.79
C MET A 89 -31.12 -0.34 43.00
N PRO A 90 -32.44 -0.54 42.89
CA PRO A 90 -32.99 -1.69 42.16
C PRO A 90 -32.63 -1.62 40.67
N ARG A 91 -32.20 -2.77 40.12
CA ARG A 91 -31.83 -2.96 38.70
C ARG A 91 -30.65 -2.12 38.22
N ILE A 92 -29.82 -1.58 39.12
CA ILE A 92 -28.64 -0.78 38.73
C ILE A 92 -27.64 -1.60 37.91
N ARG A 93 -27.40 -2.85 38.31
CA ARG A 93 -26.50 -3.78 37.62
C ARG A 93 -27.02 -4.10 36.23
N ASP A 94 -28.32 -4.36 36.09
CA ASP A 94 -28.96 -4.66 34.79
C ASP A 94 -28.82 -3.47 33.83
N ARG A 95 -29.12 -2.26 34.30
CA ARG A 95 -29.02 -1.03 33.49
C ARG A 95 -27.58 -0.74 33.08
N ALA A 96 -26.64 -0.89 34.00
CA ALA A 96 -25.22 -0.72 33.72
C ALA A 96 -24.71 -1.76 32.71
N SER A 97 -25.12 -3.03 32.85
CA SER A 97 -24.79 -4.11 31.92
C SER A 97 -25.40 -3.88 30.53
N ALA A 98 -26.64 -3.38 30.46
CA ALA A 98 -27.28 -3.01 29.20
C ALA A 98 -26.54 -1.85 28.50
N LYS A 99 -26.13 -0.83 29.26
CA LYS A 99 -25.33 0.29 28.74
C LYS A 99 -23.98 -0.18 28.21
N LEU A 100 -23.31 -1.09 28.90
CA LEU A 100 -22.05 -1.69 28.45
C LEU A 100 -22.24 -2.53 27.19
N THR A 101 -23.31 -3.32 27.11
CA THR A 101 -23.64 -4.09 25.90
C THR A 101 -23.85 -3.18 24.69
N HIS A 102 -24.56 -2.06 24.87
CA HIS A 102 -24.71 -1.07 23.81
C HIS A 102 -23.37 -0.44 23.39
N LYS A 103 -22.51 -0.13 24.37
CA LYS A 103 -21.15 0.39 24.14
C LYS A 103 -20.29 -0.61 23.36
N GLU A 104 -20.39 -1.91 23.68
CA GLU A 104 -19.69 -2.98 22.97
C GLU A 104 -20.09 -3.02 21.49
N VAL A 105 -21.40 -2.99 21.19
CA VAL A 105 -21.90 -2.99 19.81
C VAL A 105 -21.39 -1.76 19.04
N GLN A 106 -21.51 -0.56 19.62
CA GLN A 106 -21.05 0.67 18.98
C GLN A 106 -19.54 0.64 18.71
N CYS A 107 -18.73 0.27 19.70
CA CYS A 107 -17.27 0.21 19.54
C CYS A 107 -16.84 -0.84 18.53
N ARG A 108 -17.58 -1.95 18.41
CA ARG A 108 -17.35 -2.95 17.37
C ARG A 108 -17.57 -2.39 15.97
N GLU A 109 -18.66 -1.68 15.75
CA GLU A 109 -18.95 -1.08 14.44
C GLU A 109 -17.89 -0.05 14.06
N MET A 110 -17.51 0.81 15.01
CA MET A 110 -16.46 1.79 14.80
C MET A 110 -15.08 1.15 14.57
N LEU A 111 -14.76 0.06 15.27
CA LEU A 111 -13.54 -0.71 15.04
C LEU A 111 -13.50 -1.29 13.62
N LEU A 112 -14.62 -1.85 13.15
CA LEU A 112 -14.74 -2.39 11.81
C LEU A 112 -14.57 -1.29 10.75
N SER A 113 -15.21 -0.13 10.94
CA SER A 113 -15.05 1.02 10.06
C SER A 113 -13.61 1.53 10.03
N ALA A 114 -12.94 1.62 11.19
CA ALA A 114 -11.53 1.99 11.24
C ALA A 114 -10.62 0.98 10.50
N TYR A 115 -10.94 -0.31 10.57
CA TYR A 115 -10.25 -1.32 9.78
C TYR A 115 -10.48 -1.17 8.27
N LYS A 116 -11.72 -0.90 7.83
CA LYS A 116 -12.01 -0.58 6.43
C LYS A 116 -11.22 0.63 5.94
N GLU A 117 -11.14 1.69 6.74
CA GLU A 117 -10.34 2.87 6.39
C GLU A 117 -8.84 2.57 6.29
N MET A 118 -8.29 1.69 7.14
CA MET A 118 -6.92 1.18 7.00
C MET A 118 -6.74 0.47 5.65
N VAL A 119 -7.67 -0.41 5.26
CA VAL A 119 -7.62 -1.10 3.96
C VAL A 119 -7.66 -0.11 2.79
N CYS A 120 -8.58 0.85 2.81
CA CYS A 120 -8.68 1.89 1.76
C CYS A 120 -7.37 2.70 1.65
N ALA A 121 -6.78 3.10 2.77
CA ALA A 121 -5.50 3.79 2.79
C ALA A 121 -4.35 2.92 2.25
N MET A 122 -4.40 1.60 2.52
CA MET A 122 -3.44 0.63 2.00
C MET A 122 -3.56 0.47 0.47
N SER A 123 -4.77 0.42 -0.05
CA SER A 123 -5.06 0.40 -1.50
C SER A 123 -4.40 1.61 -2.19
N ASP A 124 -4.52 2.80 -1.60
CA ASP A 124 -3.88 4.02 -2.12
C ASP A 124 -2.35 3.99 -2.03
N LEU A 125 -1.79 3.46 -0.94
CA LEU A 125 -0.35 3.25 -0.77
C LEU A 125 0.21 2.35 -1.88
N VAL A 126 -0.45 1.21 -2.14
CA VAL A 126 -0.08 0.26 -3.21
C VAL A 126 -0.14 0.95 -4.56
N LYS A 127 -1.27 1.59 -4.90
CA LYS A 127 -1.46 2.33 -6.16
C LYS A 127 -0.34 3.36 -6.38
N ALA A 128 -0.02 4.16 -5.36
CA ALA A 128 1.03 5.17 -5.46
C ALA A 128 2.43 4.55 -5.65
N SER A 129 2.73 3.42 -4.99
CA SER A 129 4.02 2.73 -5.17
C SER A 129 4.21 2.15 -6.58
N HIS A 130 3.14 1.69 -7.23
CA HIS A 130 3.19 1.16 -8.59
C HIS A 130 3.22 2.26 -9.66
N ALA A 131 2.80 3.48 -9.32
CA ALA A 131 2.75 4.63 -10.23
C ALA A 131 4.04 5.45 -10.29
N MET A 132 5.17 4.95 -9.74
CA MET A 132 6.43 5.69 -9.66
C MET A 132 7.03 6.01 -11.04
N ARG A 133 6.83 5.12 -12.01
CA ARG A 133 7.38 5.25 -13.37
C ARG A 133 6.72 6.35 -14.18
N CYS A 134 7.43 6.86 -15.19
CA CYS A 134 7.00 7.98 -16.00
C CYS A 134 7.11 7.61 -17.49
N PHE A 135 5.95 7.39 -18.10
CA PHE A 135 5.80 6.90 -19.47
C PHE A 135 5.55 8.06 -20.42
N SER A 136 5.99 7.90 -21.67
CA SER A 136 5.63 8.77 -22.77
C SER A 136 4.16 8.59 -23.14
N LYS A 137 3.48 9.71 -23.40
CA LYS A 137 2.09 9.72 -23.85
C LYS A 137 2.07 9.93 -25.36
N VAL A 138 1.67 8.90 -26.10
CA VAL A 138 1.46 9.00 -27.53
C VAL A 138 0.29 9.95 -27.78
N SER A 139 0.57 11.11 -28.39
CA SER A 139 -0.46 12.10 -28.72
C SER A 139 -0.64 12.15 -30.23
N SER A 140 -1.79 11.68 -30.72
CA SER A 140 -2.20 11.83 -32.12
C SER A 140 -2.35 13.33 -32.43
N GLY A 141 -1.41 13.91 -33.19
CA GLY A 141 -1.51 15.26 -33.75
C GLY A 141 -0.80 16.41 -32.99
N SER A 142 0.07 16.14 -32.02
CA SER A 142 0.87 17.19 -31.34
C SER A 142 2.37 16.89 -31.39
N PRO A 143 3.22 17.87 -31.77
CA PRO A 143 4.69 17.71 -31.73
C PRO A 143 5.27 17.77 -30.31
N LEU A 144 4.46 18.13 -29.30
CA LEU A 144 4.90 18.20 -27.90
C LEU A 144 4.89 16.80 -27.26
N VAL A 145 6.06 16.38 -26.77
CA VAL A 145 6.22 15.18 -25.94
C VAL A 145 5.57 15.42 -24.58
N ARG A 146 4.62 14.55 -24.24
CA ARG A 146 3.92 14.56 -22.95
C ARG A 146 4.26 13.26 -22.21
N PHE A 147 4.24 13.32 -20.88
CA PHE A 147 4.49 12.17 -20.03
C PHE A 147 3.34 11.94 -19.05
N THR A 148 3.17 10.70 -18.60
CA THR A 148 2.10 10.25 -17.71
C THR A 148 2.59 9.15 -16.75
N ASP A 149 1.82 8.84 -15.71
CA ASP A 149 2.07 7.74 -14.77
C ASP A 149 1.39 6.42 -15.19
N ARG A 150 0.79 6.40 -16.39
CA ARG A 150 0.07 5.26 -16.96
C ARG A 150 0.83 4.69 -18.14
N GLN A 151 0.96 3.37 -18.17
CA GLN A 151 1.59 2.67 -19.28
C GLN A 151 0.58 2.52 -20.42
N ASP A 152 0.70 3.39 -21.43
CA ASP A 152 -0.11 3.32 -22.65
C ASP A 152 0.62 2.55 -23.77
N ASP A 153 1.95 2.60 -23.80
CA ASP A 153 2.82 1.86 -24.73
C ASP A 153 3.57 0.75 -23.99
N LEU A 154 3.39 -0.50 -24.42
CA LEU A 154 4.04 -1.68 -23.82
C LEU A 154 5.55 -1.70 -24.06
N ASN A 155 6.05 -0.97 -25.06
CA ASN A 155 7.49 -0.87 -25.32
C ASN A 155 8.17 0.18 -24.44
N ASP A 156 7.40 1.06 -23.78
CA ASP A 156 7.91 2.06 -22.86
C ASP A 156 7.95 1.51 -21.44
N LEU A 157 9.16 1.31 -20.92
CA LEU A 157 9.39 0.84 -19.56
C LEU A 157 9.14 1.93 -18.51
N GLY A 158 9.07 3.21 -18.92
CA GLY A 158 8.83 4.36 -18.04
C GLY A 158 10.01 4.73 -17.13
N ASP A 159 11.19 4.14 -17.38
CA ASP A 159 12.42 4.30 -16.59
C ASP A 159 13.46 5.20 -17.26
N GLY A 160 13.13 5.75 -18.44
CA GLY A 160 14.05 6.59 -19.21
C GLY A 160 15.26 5.83 -19.74
N GLY A 161 15.13 4.52 -19.98
CA GLY A 161 16.22 3.65 -20.43
C GLY A 161 17.32 3.48 -19.39
N GLY A 162 16.92 3.32 -18.11
CA GLY A 162 17.83 3.18 -16.97
C GLY A 162 18.55 4.46 -16.55
N ALA A 163 18.26 5.62 -17.15
CA ALA A 163 18.91 6.87 -16.79
C ALA A 163 18.58 7.27 -15.32
N PRO A 164 19.55 7.80 -14.56
CA PRO A 164 19.28 8.26 -13.20
C PRO A 164 18.27 9.40 -13.24
N VAL A 165 17.30 9.45 -12.32
CA VAL A 165 16.33 10.54 -12.19
C VAL A 165 16.93 11.70 -11.38
N TYR A 166 17.52 11.37 -10.23
CA TYR A 166 18.20 12.32 -9.34
C TYR A 166 19.65 11.91 -9.12
N ARG A 167 20.58 12.72 -9.63
CA ARG A 167 22.03 12.49 -9.52
C ARG A 167 22.41 11.08 -10.01
N TRP A 168 22.52 10.10 -9.11
CA TRP A 168 22.91 8.72 -9.38
C TRP A 168 21.76 7.70 -9.20
N ILE A 169 20.58 8.14 -8.76
CA ILE A 169 19.47 7.25 -8.41
C ILE A 169 18.51 7.12 -9.59
N SER A 170 18.34 5.90 -10.07
CA SER A 170 17.44 5.43 -11.13
C SER A 170 15.97 5.41 -10.70
N MET A 171 15.06 5.31 -11.68
CA MET A 171 13.63 5.15 -11.41
C MET A 171 13.34 3.86 -10.64
N LEU A 172 14.05 2.78 -10.96
CA LEU A 172 13.88 1.47 -10.34
C LEU A 172 14.17 1.50 -8.83
N GLU A 173 15.20 2.23 -8.40
CA GLU A 173 15.52 2.35 -6.98
C GLU A 173 14.42 3.05 -6.18
N PHE A 174 13.80 4.11 -6.74
CA PHE A 174 12.66 4.77 -6.11
C PHE A 174 11.43 3.86 -6.05
N GLU A 175 11.17 3.11 -7.13
CA GLU A 175 10.08 2.15 -7.17
C GLU A 175 10.25 1.02 -6.15
N ASN A 176 11.46 0.46 -6.04
CA ASN A 176 11.77 -0.58 -5.07
C ASN A 176 11.64 -0.06 -3.63
N LEU A 177 12.19 1.12 -3.34
CA LEU A 177 12.03 1.75 -2.03
C LEU A 177 10.55 1.96 -1.66
N ALA A 178 9.73 2.39 -2.63
CA ALA A 178 8.31 2.57 -2.43
C ALA A 178 7.61 1.23 -2.15
N LYS A 179 7.94 0.17 -2.88
CA LYS A 179 7.39 -1.18 -2.68
C LYS A 179 7.78 -1.73 -1.30
N GLU A 180 9.05 -1.68 -0.93
CA GLU A 180 9.53 -2.15 0.39
C GLU A 180 8.82 -1.42 1.54
N LEU A 181 8.63 -0.10 1.41
CA LEU A 181 7.87 0.69 2.37
C LEU A 181 6.42 0.18 2.47
N VAL A 182 5.75 -0.03 1.35
CA VAL A 182 4.36 -0.49 1.28
C VAL A 182 4.22 -1.91 1.82
N GLU A 183 5.17 -2.80 1.57
CA GLU A 183 5.21 -4.18 2.07
C GLU A 183 5.25 -4.24 3.60
N MET A 184 5.90 -3.28 4.26
CA MET A 184 5.86 -3.14 5.72
C MET A 184 4.43 -2.92 6.21
N PHE A 185 3.68 -2.02 5.57
CA PHE A 185 2.28 -1.74 5.93
C PHE A 185 1.35 -2.91 5.59
N VAL A 186 1.59 -3.61 4.47
CA VAL A 186 0.85 -4.85 4.14
C VAL A 186 1.04 -5.91 5.22
N SER A 187 2.28 -6.10 5.67
CA SER A 187 2.60 -7.06 6.74
C SER A 187 1.92 -6.66 8.06
N GLU A 188 1.93 -5.37 8.38
CA GLU A 188 1.24 -4.82 9.54
C GLU A 188 -0.29 -5.01 9.46
N LEU A 189 -0.90 -4.83 8.28
CA LEU A 189 -2.33 -5.06 8.04
C LEU A 189 -2.72 -6.52 8.28
N ARG A 190 -1.92 -7.45 7.73
CA ARG A 190 -2.11 -8.90 7.89
C ARG A 190 -2.03 -9.32 9.35
N LEU A 191 -1.08 -8.78 10.10
CA LEU A 191 -0.98 -9.06 11.52
C LEU A 191 -2.24 -8.60 12.27
N LYS A 192 -2.69 -7.35 12.02
CA LYS A 192 -3.92 -6.81 12.62
C LYS A 192 -5.16 -7.64 12.26
N GLN A 193 -5.22 -8.13 11.03
CA GLN A 193 -6.29 -9.00 10.55
C GLN A 193 -6.37 -10.31 11.36
N VAL A 194 -5.25 -11.00 11.55
CA VAL A 194 -5.20 -12.24 12.34
C VAL A 194 -5.66 -11.98 13.78
N TYR A 195 -5.20 -10.88 14.40
CA TYR A 195 -5.66 -10.53 15.75
C TYR A 195 -7.15 -10.20 15.80
N LEU A 196 -7.66 -9.42 14.83
CA LEU A 196 -9.06 -9.00 14.81
C LEU A 196 -10.00 -10.18 14.60
N THR A 197 -9.70 -11.06 13.65
CA THR A 197 -10.47 -12.28 13.38
C THR A 197 -10.46 -13.24 14.56
N SER A 198 -9.26 -13.55 15.08
CA SER A 198 -9.10 -14.43 16.24
C SER A 198 -9.83 -13.88 17.46
N TRP A 199 -9.71 -12.59 17.73
CA TRP A 199 -10.38 -11.97 18.85
C TRP A 199 -11.90 -11.99 18.68
N LEU A 200 -12.43 -11.58 17.52
CA LEU A 200 -13.87 -11.59 17.26
C LEU A 200 -14.47 -13.00 17.31
N ALA A 201 -13.73 -14.02 16.86
CA ALA A 201 -14.14 -15.42 17.01
C ALA A 201 -14.22 -15.83 18.50
N ASN A 202 -13.21 -15.46 19.31
CA ASN A 202 -13.17 -15.78 20.74
C ASN A 202 -14.28 -15.12 21.58
N VAL A 203 -14.74 -13.92 21.20
CA VAL A 203 -15.92 -13.30 21.84
C VAL A 203 -17.26 -13.79 21.28
N ASN A 204 -17.28 -14.86 20.45
CA ASN A 204 -18.45 -15.47 19.82
C ASN A 204 -19.27 -14.47 18.98
N ILE A 205 -18.56 -13.64 18.20
CA ILE A 205 -19.12 -12.52 17.46
C ILE A 205 -19.14 -12.83 15.95
N LYS A 206 -20.30 -12.65 15.28
CA LYS A 206 -20.53 -12.97 13.84
C LYS A 206 -19.35 -12.59 12.93
N THR A 207 -18.71 -13.59 12.34
CA THR A 207 -17.53 -13.53 11.45
C THR A 207 -17.84 -13.04 10.03
N SER A 208 -19.09 -13.17 9.57
CA SER A 208 -19.50 -12.86 8.19
C SER A 208 -19.20 -11.44 7.70
N ARG A 209 -19.15 -10.45 8.61
CA ARG A 209 -18.83 -9.05 8.28
C ARG A 209 -17.33 -8.81 8.05
N ILE A 210 -16.48 -9.71 8.52
CA ILE A 210 -15.04 -9.69 8.27
C ILE A 210 -14.77 -10.34 6.92
N ASP A 211 -15.51 -11.40 6.59
CA ASP A 211 -15.42 -12.09 5.29
C ASP A 211 -15.76 -11.16 4.12
N GLU A 212 -16.79 -10.32 4.24
CA GLU A 212 -17.08 -9.27 3.25
C GLU A 212 -15.93 -8.26 3.07
N ILE A 213 -15.16 -7.99 4.14
CA ILE A 213 -13.99 -7.12 4.04
C ILE A 213 -12.86 -7.87 3.34
N PHE A 214 -12.73 -9.18 3.53
CA PHE A 214 -11.73 -9.99 2.83
C PHE A 214 -11.92 -9.95 1.33
N GLU A 215 -13.15 -10.18 0.85
CA GLU A 215 -13.47 -10.10 -0.58
C GLU A 215 -13.09 -8.71 -1.14
N LEU A 216 -13.43 -7.63 -0.43
CA LEU A 216 -13.07 -6.27 -0.85
C LEU A 216 -11.56 -6.02 -0.87
N VAL A 217 -10.81 -6.54 0.12
CA VAL A 217 -9.35 -6.36 0.19
C VAL A 217 -8.67 -7.14 -0.94
N GLU A 218 -9.09 -8.38 -1.18
CA GLU A 218 -8.53 -9.22 -2.24
C GLU A 218 -8.83 -8.64 -3.64
N GLU A 219 -10.07 -8.18 -3.86
CA GLU A 219 -10.47 -7.53 -5.11
C GLU A 219 -9.71 -6.21 -5.34
N GLU A 220 -9.61 -5.34 -4.32
CA GLU A 220 -8.99 -4.03 -4.47
C GLU A 220 -7.47 -4.07 -4.51
N MET A 221 -6.83 -4.97 -3.76
CA MET A 221 -5.38 -4.98 -3.62
C MET A 221 -4.67 -5.90 -4.62
N GLN A 222 -5.39 -6.76 -5.37
CA GLN A 222 -4.80 -7.78 -6.25
C GLN A 222 -3.73 -8.65 -5.55
N ILE A 223 -3.81 -8.72 -4.22
CA ILE A 223 -2.93 -9.49 -3.34
C ILE A 223 -3.81 -10.60 -2.77
N LYS A 224 -3.49 -11.85 -3.08
CA LYS A 224 -4.15 -13.00 -2.45
C LYS A 224 -3.82 -13.01 -0.96
N LEU A 225 -4.84 -12.91 -0.11
CA LEU A 225 -4.73 -13.05 1.34
C LEU A 225 -5.02 -14.51 1.69
N ARG A 226 -4.14 -15.41 1.22
CA ARG A 226 -4.23 -16.84 1.48
C ARG A 226 -3.47 -17.24 2.74
#